data_AF-A0A2S7FD88-F1
#
_entry.id   AF-A0A2S7FD88-F1
#
_cell.length_a   1.000
_cell.length_b   1.000
_cell.length_c   1.000
_cell.angle_alpha   90.00
_cell.angle_beta   90.00
_cell.angle_gamma   90.00
#
_symmetry.space_group_name_H-M   'P 1'
#
loop_
_entity.id
_entity.type
_entity.pdbx_description
1 polymer ?
#
loop_
_entity_poly.entity_id
_entity_poly.type
_entity_poly.pdbx_seq_one_letter_code
_entity_poly.pdbx_strand_id
1 'polypeptide(L)'
;MSANDKFRIKISKKAYKKKPDADDIKKITWHMKNSECKSINYKELAIILEQGHSVLLADFKEIGNIKEDNIQSISCIALDIDSKENKITMFEMISKINSALGFYPILSYCTFSDKEFTKFRLIYRLENAVDSETYRILYLALQWKFKKYLDPATKNTNRIWAGTNKSVLYNANDIPITFKNIIKLIKAYEASVKRKEVKAINIQKQKYEKLEFKNDMYIKPEHKEEVINLLINNIDLREFIQKHLGGRFKSVNEKITGVCVFHGGDNETALVIDKDRYTCFTHCGCGNIITAARKIYNIENFSEVAFKLMDEHGLSIPDSYIRRNNR
;
A
#
# COMPACT_ATOMS: atom_id res chain seq x y z
N MET A 1 9.15 -5.89 -26.77
CA MET A 1 8.59 -7.24 -26.97
C MET A 1 7.39 -7.17 -27.89
N SER A 2 7.31 -7.99 -28.94
CA SER A 2 6.15 -8.22 -29.81
C SER A 2 5.14 -9.20 -29.17
N ALA A 3 3.90 -9.24 -29.67
CA ALA A 3 2.90 -10.23 -29.27
C ALA A 3 3.29 -11.68 -29.63
N ASN A 4 4.18 -11.84 -30.61
CA ASN A 4 4.72 -13.13 -31.03
C ASN A 4 6.00 -13.52 -30.27
N ASP A 5 6.59 -12.60 -29.50
CA ASP A 5 7.78 -12.90 -28.71
C ASP A 5 7.42 -13.91 -27.62
N LYS A 6 8.32 -14.87 -27.43
CA LYS A 6 8.17 -15.84 -26.36
C LYS A 6 8.64 -15.26 -25.03
N PHE A 7 7.94 -15.63 -23.98
CA PHE A 7 8.28 -15.33 -22.59
C PHE A 7 8.12 -16.60 -21.76
N ARG A 8 8.80 -16.62 -20.62
CA ARG A 8 8.89 -17.80 -19.76
C ARG A 8 7.93 -17.67 -18.58
N ILE A 9 7.12 -18.71 -18.38
CA ILE A 9 6.15 -18.79 -17.28
C ILE A 9 6.04 -20.22 -16.75
N LYS A 10 5.47 -20.39 -15.55
CA LYS A 10 5.10 -21.73 -15.05
C LYS A 10 3.62 -22.02 -15.30
N ILE A 11 3.31 -23.26 -15.68
CA ILE A 11 1.97 -23.73 -16.05
C ILE A 11 1.62 -24.97 -15.23
N SER A 12 0.39 -25.07 -14.74
CA SER A 12 -0.05 -26.19 -13.91
C SER A 12 -0.08 -27.49 -14.71
N LYS A 13 0.25 -28.62 -14.07
CA LYS A 13 0.14 -29.95 -14.70
C LYS A 13 -1.27 -30.26 -15.17
N LYS A 14 -2.25 -29.91 -14.34
CA LYS A 14 -3.66 -30.24 -14.54
C LYS A 14 -4.45 -28.99 -14.93
N ALA A 15 -5.29 -29.15 -15.95
CA ALA A 15 -6.37 -28.25 -16.30
C ALA A 15 -7.62 -28.53 -15.45
N TYR A 16 -8.34 -27.47 -15.11
CA TYR A 16 -9.55 -27.55 -14.30
C TYR A 16 -10.77 -27.04 -15.07
N LYS A 17 -11.89 -27.76 -14.99
CA LYS A 17 -13.17 -27.33 -15.58
C LYS A 17 -14.03 -26.46 -14.64
N LYS A 18 -13.60 -26.33 -13.39
CA LYS A 18 -14.25 -25.53 -12.34
C LYS A 18 -13.18 -24.84 -11.50
N LYS A 19 -13.60 -23.86 -10.69
CA LYS A 19 -12.69 -23.16 -9.77
C LYS A 19 -11.94 -24.19 -8.89
N PRO A 20 -10.60 -24.18 -8.88
CA PRO A 20 -9.82 -25.04 -7.99
C PRO A 20 -10.18 -24.81 -6.53
N ASP A 21 -10.33 -25.89 -5.77
CA ASP A 21 -10.50 -25.81 -4.32
C ASP A 21 -9.16 -25.65 -3.58
N ALA A 22 -9.18 -25.61 -2.25
CA ALA A 22 -7.98 -25.40 -1.45
C ALA A 22 -6.91 -26.49 -1.66
N ASP A 23 -7.31 -27.75 -1.83
CA ASP A 23 -6.37 -28.86 -2.01
C ASP A 23 -5.83 -28.92 -3.43
N ASP A 24 -6.65 -28.57 -4.42
CA ASP A 24 -6.20 -28.34 -5.79
C ASP A 24 -5.16 -27.23 -5.85
N ILE A 25 -5.37 -26.11 -5.14
CA ILE A 25 -4.41 -25.00 -5.08
C ILE A 25 -3.08 -25.46 -4.46
N LYS A 26 -3.08 -26.29 -3.41
CA LYS A 26 -1.84 -26.88 -2.85
C LYS A 26 -1.10 -27.72 -3.90
N LYS A 27 -1.81 -28.58 -4.63
CA LYS A 27 -1.24 -29.43 -5.68
C LYS A 27 -0.68 -28.62 -6.84
N ILE A 28 -1.41 -27.58 -7.28
CA ILE A 28 -0.95 -26.63 -8.31
C ILE A 28 0.33 -25.95 -7.83
N THR A 29 0.33 -25.38 -6.62
CA THR A 29 1.47 -24.68 -6.04
C THR A 29 2.70 -25.59 -5.95
N TRP A 30 2.53 -26.81 -5.44
CA TRP A 30 3.60 -27.79 -5.37
C TRP A 30 4.15 -28.15 -6.75
N HIS A 31 3.30 -28.36 -7.75
CA HIS A 31 3.75 -28.63 -9.11
C HIS A 31 4.52 -27.43 -9.70
N MET A 32 4.00 -26.22 -9.56
CA MET A 32 4.65 -25.00 -10.06
C MET A 32 6.03 -24.80 -9.43
N LYS A 33 6.15 -25.08 -8.12
CA LYS A 33 7.41 -25.05 -7.40
C LYS A 33 8.44 -26.00 -8.03
N ASN A 34 8.02 -27.19 -8.44
CA ASN A 34 8.91 -28.25 -8.92
C ASN A 34 8.95 -28.44 -10.46
N SER A 35 8.47 -27.46 -11.24
CA SER A 35 8.49 -27.51 -12.70
C SER A 35 9.28 -26.36 -13.30
N GLU A 36 9.87 -26.56 -14.47
CA GLU A 36 10.56 -25.49 -15.19
C GLU A 36 9.58 -24.47 -15.80
N CYS A 37 10.07 -23.25 -16.02
CA CYS A 37 9.35 -22.29 -16.83
C CYS A 37 9.32 -22.76 -18.29
N LYS A 38 8.14 -22.72 -18.91
CA LYS A 38 7.93 -22.99 -20.33
C LYS A 38 7.98 -21.69 -21.12
N SER A 39 8.63 -21.74 -22.28
CA SER A 39 8.73 -20.62 -23.23
C SER A 39 7.53 -20.65 -24.18
N ILE A 40 6.65 -19.65 -24.07
CA ILE A 40 5.40 -19.55 -24.85
C ILE A 40 5.16 -18.13 -25.34
N ASN A 41 4.31 -17.95 -26.36
CA ASN A 41 3.77 -16.66 -26.75
C ASN A 41 2.35 -16.44 -26.17
N TYR A 42 1.77 -15.27 -26.43
CA TYR A 42 0.46 -14.91 -25.87
C TYR A 42 -0.72 -15.68 -26.48
N LYS A 43 -0.61 -16.13 -27.74
CA LYS A 43 -1.63 -16.97 -28.37
C LYS A 43 -1.66 -18.36 -27.73
N GLU A 44 -0.49 -18.92 -27.44
CA GLU A 44 -0.36 -20.17 -26.68
C GLU A 44 -0.89 -19.99 -25.24
N LEU A 45 -0.58 -18.86 -24.59
CA LEU A 45 -1.13 -18.55 -23.26
C LEU A 45 -2.66 -18.49 -23.28
N ALA A 46 -3.28 -17.92 -24.32
CA ALA A 46 -4.74 -17.89 -24.47
C ALA A 46 -5.34 -19.30 -24.44
N ILE A 47 -4.77 -20.21 -25.23
CA ILE A 47 -5.19 -21.61 -25.33
C ILE A 47 -5.02 -22.32 -23.97
N ILE A 48 -3.88 -22.12 -23.30
CA ILE A 48 -3.59 -22.72 -21.99
C ILE A 48 -4.62 -22.27 -20.94
N LEU A 49 -4.94 -20.98 -20.90
CA LEU A 49 -5.94 -20.42 -19.98
C LEU A 49 -7.35 -20.92 -20.28
N GLU A 50 -7.73 -21.02 -21.57
CA GLU A 50 -9.04 -21.51 -22.02
C GLU A 50 -9.25 -22.99 -21.73
N GLN A 51 -8.18 -23.78 -21.76
CA GLN A 51 -8.19 -25.18 -21.33
C GLN A 51 -8.35 -25.33 -19.80
N GLY A 52 -8.22 -24.23 -19.03
CA GLY A 52 -8.39 -24.23 -17.59
C GLY A 52 -7.10 -24.50 -16.80
N HIS A 53 -5.92 -24.39 -17.42
CA HIS A 53 -4.66 -24.44 -16.68
C HIS A 53 -4.45 -23.15 -15.88
N SER A 54 -3.87 -23.28 -14.70
CA SER A 54 -3.39 -22.16 -13.90
C SER A 54 -1.97 -21.78 -14.32
N VAL A 55 -1.61 -20.51 -14.19
CA VAL A 55 -0.31 -19.97 -14.61
C VAL A 55 0.31 -19.06 -13.55
N LEU A 56 1.64 -19.02 -13.49
CA LEU A 56 2.41 -17.96 -12.83
C LEU A 56 3.04 -17.12 -13.93
N LEU A 57 2.63 -15.85 -14.05
CA LEU A 57 3.03 -14.94 -15.13
C LEU A 57 4.40 -14.29 -14.89
N ALA A 58 5.37 -15.07 -14.42
CA ALA A 58 6.73 -14.61 -14.13
C ALA A 58 7.75 -15.67 -14.57
N ASP A 59 8.94 -15.22 -14.96
CA ASP A 59 10.11 -16.07 -15.15
C ASP A 59 10.85 -16.22 -13.81
N PHE A 60 11.36 -17.41 -13.53
CA PHE A 60 11.99 -17.76 -12.26
C PHE A 60 13.42 -18.27 -12.51
N LYS A 61 14.36 -17.83 -11.67
CA LYS A 61 15.78 -18.17 -11.80
C LYS A 61 16.01 -19.67 -11.54
N GLU A 62 15.40 -20.19 -10.47
CA GLU A 62 15.63 -21.55 -10.00
C GLU A 62 14.34 -22.38 -9.85
N ILE A 63 14.47 -23.71 -10.04
CA ILE A 63 13.43 -24.68 -9.68
C ILE A 63 13.41 -24.82 -8.15
N GLY A 64 12.25 -25.14 -7.59
CA GLY A 64 12.09 -25.34 -6.14
C GLY A 64 11.75 -24.06 -5.38
N ASN A 65 11.74 -22.89 -6.01
CA ASN A 65 11.34 -21.64 -5.39
C ASN A 65 10.40 -20.81 -6.30
N ILE A 66 9.26 -20.38 -5.77
CA ILE A 66 8.29 -19.51 -6.46
C ILE A 66 7.98 -18.25 -5.64
N LYS A 67 8.88 -17.86 -4.74
CA LYS A 67 8.84 -16.58 -4.04
C LYS A 67 9.27 -15.44 -4.98
N GLU A 68 8.92 -14.21 -4.61
CA GLU A 68 9.16 -13.02 -5.43
C GLU A 68 10.65 -12.71 -5.64
N ASP A 69 11.51 -13.05 -4.68
CA ASP A 69 12.97 -12.90 -4.75
C ASP A 69 13.63 -13.78 -5.83
N ASN A 70 13.00 -14.90 -6.16
CA ASN A 70 13.42 -15.82 -7.22
C ASN A 70 12.91 -15.43 -8.61
N ILE A 71 12.09 -14.38 -8.73
CA ILE A 71 11.63 -13.90 -10.04
C ILE A 71 12.80 -13.25 -10.77
N GLN A 72 13.02 -13.69 -12.01
CA GLN A 72 13.99 -13.11 -12.92
C GLN A 72 13.41 -11.92 -13.67
N SER A 73 12.20 -12.08 -14.23
CA SER A 73 11.55 -11.03 -15.01
C SER A 73 10.04 -11.27 -15.17
N ILE A 74 9.29 -10.20 -15.47
CA ILE A 74 7.85 -10.22 -15.68
C ILE A 74 7.53 -9.48 -16.97
N SER A 75 6.86 -10.14 -17.92
CA SER A 75 6.59 -9.57 -19.26
C SER A 75 5.15 -9.07 -19.45
N CYS A 76 4.26 -9.29 -18.49
CA CYS A 76 2.87 -8.87 -18.54
C CYS A 76 2.32 -8.53 -17.16
N ILE A 77 1.20 -7.81 -17.12
CA ILE A 77 0.43 -7.54 -15.91
C ILE A 77 -0.99 -8.05 -16.07
N ALA A 78 -1.49 -8.77 -15.07
CA ALA A 78 -2.84 -9.32 -15.05
C ALA A 78 -3.69 -8.57 -14.02
N LEU A 79 -4.77 -7.95 -14.48
CA LEU A 79 -5.73 -7.26 -13.64
C LEU A 79 -6.88 -8.21 -13.29
N ASP A 80 -7.18 -8.36 -12.00
CA ASP A 80 -8.32 -9.16 -11.50
C ASP A 80 -9.48 -8.21 -11.23
N ILE A 81 -10.50 -8.23 -12.10
CA ILE A 81 -11.72 -7.45 -11.95
C ILE A 81 -12.72 -8.34 -11.23
N ASP A 82 -12.95 -8.06 -9.95
CA ASP A 82 -13.91 -8.77 -9.09
C ASP A 82 -14.49 -7.80 -8.04
N SER A 83 -15.07 -6.70 -8.50
CA SER A 83 -15.72 -5.74 -7.60
C SER A 83 -17.17 -6.12 -7.35
N LYS A 84 -17.48 -6.47 -6.09
CA LYS A 84 -18.84 -6.80 -5.64
C LYS A 84 -19.79 -5.60 -5.69
N GLU A 85 -19.26 -4.40 -5.52
CA GLU A 85 -20.06 -3.16 -5.38
C GLU A 85 -20.15 -2.35 -6.67
N ASN A 86 -19.18 -2.50 -7.60
CA ASN A 86 -19.13 -1.74 -8.85
C ASN A 86 -19.09 -2.70 -10.04
N LYS A 87 -20.26 -3.24 -10.39
CA LYS A 87 -20.42 -4.08 -11.58
C LYS A 87 -20.00 -3.28 -12.82
N ILE A 88 -19.13 -3.86 -13.61
CA ILE A 88 -18.67 -3.33 -14.90
C ILE A 88 -18.49 -4.52 -15.83
N THR A 89 -18.85 -4.38 -17.09
CA THR A 89 -18.59 -5.41 -18.09
C THR A 89 -17.13 -5.35 -18.54
N MET A 90 -16.66 -6.43 -19.17
CA MET A 90 -15.32 -6.50 -19.76
C MET A 90 -15.08 -5.38 -20.78
N PHE A 91 -16.04 -5.13 -21.67
CA PHE A 91 -15.94 -4.10 -22.70
C PHE A 91 -15.85 -2.70 -22.09
N GLU A 92 -16.71 -2.38 -21.12
CA GLU A 92 -16.69 -1.08 -20.43
C GLU A 92 -15.37 -0.85 -19.70
N MET A 93 -14.83 -1.87 -19.02
CA MET A 93 -13.55 -1.74 -18.33
C MET A 93 -12.38 -1.53 -19.30
N ILE A 94 -12.37 -2.26 -20.42
CA ILE A 94 -11.36 -2.07 -21.48
C ILE A 94 -11.44 -0.65 -22.04
N SER A 95 -12.65 -0.19 -22.40
CA SER A 95 -12.87 1.17 -22.89
C SER A 95 -12.41 2.22 -21.88
N LYS A 96 -12.69 2.01 -20.59
CA LYS A 96 -12.28 2.90 -19.51
C LYS A 96 -10.77 2.97 -19.33
N ILE A 97 -10.09 1.82 -19.36
CA ILE A 97 -8.63 1.75 -19.27
C ILE A 97 -8.01 2.45 -20.48
N ASN A 98 -8.47 2.13 -21.69
CA ASN A 98 -7.98 2.74 -22.91
C ASN A 98 -8.17 4.27 -22.89
N SER A 99 -9.36 4.76 -22.56
CA SER A 99 -9.62 6.21 -22.48
C SER A 99 -8.71 6.92 -21.48
N ALA A 100 -8.32 6.22 -20.40
CA ALA A 100 -7.52 6.81 -19.33
C ALA A 100 -6.01 6.67 -19.53
N LEU A 101 -5.55 5.68 -20.31
CA LEU A 101 -4.14 5.26 -20.38
C LEU A 101 -3.63 4.92 -21.79
N GLY A 102 -4.50 4.72 -22.77
CA GLY A 102 -4.15 4.52 -24.17
C GLY A 102 -3.58 3.14 -24.51
N PHE A 103 -3.91 2.10 -23.73
CA PHE A 103 -3.46 0.73 -24.00
C PHE A 103 -4.62 -0.28 -23.94
N TYR A 104 -4.46 -1.41 -24.63
CA TYR A 104 -5.44 -2.48 -24.74
C TYR A 104 -4.88 -3.80 -24.20
N PRO A 105 -5.72 -4.67 -23.62
CA PRO A 105 -5.27 -5.97 -23.17
C PRO A 105 -4.92 -6.85 -24.37
N ILE A 106 -3.89 -7.68 -24.20
CA ILE A 106 -3.55 -8.73 -25.14
C ILE A 106 -4.41 -9.98 -24.92
N LEU A 107 -4.83 -10.23 -23.68
CA LEU A 107 -5.78 -11.30 -23.35
C LEU A 107 -6.89 -10.79 -22.44
N SER A 108 -8.11 -11.28 -22.66
CA SER A 108 -9.23 -11.01 -21.77
C SER A 108 -10.14 -12.24 -21.63
N TYR A 109 -10.56 -12.55 -20.40
CA TYR A 109 -11.38 -13.73 -20.14
C TYR A 109 -12.16 -13.65 -18.84
N CYS A 110 -13.33 -14.27 -18.83
CA CYS A 110 -14.16 -14.37 -17.62
C CYS A 110 -13.65 -15.49 -16.71
N THR A 111 -13.70 -15.27 -15.39
CA THR A 111 -13.27 -16.25 -14.39
C THR A 111 -14.26 -17.41 -14.25
N PHE A 112 -13.85 -18.53 -13.63
CA PHE A 112 -14.77 -19.65 -13.34
C PHE A 112 -16.01 -19.23 -12.56
N SER A 113 -15.86 -18.33 -11.58
CA SER A 113 -16.94 -17.86 -10.71
C SER A 113 -17.84 -16.80 -11.34
N ASP A 114 -17.52 -16.35 -12.55
CA ASP A 114 -18.33 -15.38 -13.26
C ASP A 114 -19.65 -16.00 -13.74
N LYS A 115 -20.75 -15.30 -13.45
CA LYS A 115 -22.11 -15.63 -13.90
C LYS A 115 -22.77 -14.50 -14.70
N GLU A 116 -22.26 -13.28 -14.58
CA GLU A 116 -22.91 -12.06 -15.08
C GLU A 116 -21.95 -11.20 -15.93
N PHE A 117 -20.82 -11.75 -16.40
CA PHE A 117 -19.81 -11.03 -17.18
C PHE A 117 -19.19 -9.83 -16.43
N THR A 118 -19.12 -9.92 -15.11
CA THR A 118 -18.59 -8.86 -14.22
C THR A 118 -17.33 -9.29 -13.46
N LYS A 119 -16.95 -10.57 -13.55
CA LYS A 119 -15.74 -11.13 -12.93
C LYS A 119 -14.77 -11.66 -13.97
N PHE A 120 -13.79 -10.86 -14.36
CA PHE A 120 -12.91 -11.18 -15.48
C PHE A 120 -11.50 -10.71 -15.23
N ARG A 121 -10.59 -11.18 -16.08
CA ARG A 121 -9.19 -10.82 -16.06
C ARG A 121 -8.79 -10.19 -17.36
N LEU A 122 -7.97 -9.15 -17.25
CA LEU A 122 -7.36 -8.45 -18.37
C LEU A 122 -5.85 -8.57 -18.24
N ILE A 123 -5.19 -9.17 -19.22
CA ILE A 123 -3.73 -9.28 -19.27
C ILE A 123 -3.21 -8.26 -20.27
N TYR A 124 -2.26 -7.44 -19.84
CA TYR A 124 -1.59 -6.44 -20.66
C TYR A 124 -0.13 -6.82 -20.84
N ARG A 125 0.35 -6.79 -22.08
CA ARG A 125 1.75 -6.97 -22.40
C ARG A 125 2.54 -5.74 -21.98
N LEU A 126 3.74 -5.95 -21.43
CA LEU A 126 4.71 -4.89 -21.21
C LEU A 126 5.62 -4.78 -22.42
N GLU A 127 5.99 -3.55 -22.77
CA GLU A 127 6.94 -3.30 -23.86
C GLU A 127 8.30 -3.96 -23.55
N ASN A 128 8.72 -3.87 -22.29
CA ASN A 128 9.93 -4.48 -21.76
C ASN A 128 9.58 -5.26 -20.50
N ALA A 129 10.30 -6.36 -20.26
CA ALA A 129 10.17 -7.09 -19.02
C ALA A 129 10.64 -6.25 -17.83
N VAL A 130 10.00 -6.41 -16.68
CA VAL A 130 10.29 -5.66 -15.46
C VAL A 130 10.60 -6.60 -14.30
N ASP A 131 11.23 -6.07 -13.26
CA ASP A 131 11.43 -6.79 -12.00
C ASP A 131 10.16 -6.79 -11.12
N SER A 132 10.24 -7.54 -10.01
CA SER A 132 9.13 -7.70 -9.06
C SER A 132 8.69 -6.37 -8.43
N GLU A 133 9.63 -5.48 -8.12
CA GLU A 133 9.34 -4.22 -7.44
C GLU A 133 8.63 -3.23 -8.37
N THR A 134 9.13 -3.10 -9.60
CA THR A 134 8.52 -2.30 -10.66
C THR A 134 7.11 -2.79 -10.97
N TYR A 135 6.90 -4.10 -11.06
CA TYR A 135 5.55 -4.68 -11.20
C TYR A 135 4.65 -4.28 -10.04
N ARG A 136 5.14 -4.42 -8.79
CA ARG A 136 4.36 -4.14 -7.58
C ARG A 136 3.90 -2.68 -7.55
N ILE A 137 4.80 -1.74 -7.80
CA ILE A 137 4.47 -0.30 -7.82
C ILE A 137 3.53 0.02 -9.00
N LEU A 138 3.75 -0.55 -10.18
CA LEU A 138 2.84 -0.40 -11.32
C LEU A 138 1.43 -0.91 -10.97
N TYR A 139 1.33 -2.06 -10.33
CA TYR A 139 0.05 -2.63 -9.89
C TYR A 139 -0.67 -1.71 -8.90
N LEU A 140 0.06 -1.18 -7.92
CA LEU A 140 -0.49 -0.21 -6.96
C LEU A 140 -0.97 1.07 -7.64
N ALA A 141 -0.26 1.57 -8.66
CA ALA A 141 -0.69 2.73 -9.43
C ALA A 141 -1.98 2.45 -10.21
N LEU A 142 -2.12 1.25 -10.79
CA LEU A 142 -3.36 0.83 -11.47
C LEU A 142 -4.51 0.63 -10.48
N GLN A 143 -4.26 0.02 -9.32
CA GLN A 143 -5.23 -0.08 -8.22
C GLN A 143 -5.64 1.29 -7.70
N TRP A 144 -4.73 2.26 -7.59
CA TRP A 144 -5.09 3.62 -7.22
C TRP A 144 -6.03 4.26 -8.26
N LYS A 145 -5.73 4.10 -9.55
CA LYS A 145 -6.51 4.70 -10.64
C LYS A 145 -7.87 4.03 -10.87
N PHE A 146 -7.95 2.72 -10.67
CA PHE A 146 -9.16 1.91 -10.90
C PHE A 146 -9.65 1.19 -9.64
N LYS A 147 -9.44 1.81 -8.46
CA LYS A 147 -9.72 1.23 -7.13
C LYS A 147 -11.09 0.59 -6.98
N LYS A 148 -12.10 1.14 -7.66
CA LYS A 148 -13.48 0.66 -7.58
C LYS A 148 -13.69 -0.72 -8.21
N TYR A 149 -12.78 -1.20 -9.08
CA TYR A 149 -13.00 -2.39 -9.91
C TYR A 149 -12.00 -3.52 -9.66
N LEU A 150 -10.77 -3.17 -9.24
CA LEU A 150 -9.70 -4.14 -9.05
C LEU A 150 -9.75 -4.75 -7.64
N ASP A 151 -9.56 -6.06 -7.55
CA ASP A 151 -9.39 -6.74 -6.27
C ASP A 151 -8.10 -6.22 -5.57
N PRO A 152 -8.18 -5.76 -4.30
CA PRO A 152 -7.02 -5.27 -3.57
C PRO A 152 -5.97 -6.36 -3.27
N ALA A 153 -6.34 -7.64 -3.26
CA ALA A 153 -5.48 -8.75 -2.82
C ALA A 153 -4.53 -9.30 -3.91
N THR A 154 -4.32 -8.57 -5.01
CA THR A 154 -3.66 -9.09 -6.23
C THR A 154 -2.31 -8.46 -6.56
N LYS A 155 -1.73 -7.67 -5.63
CA LYS A 155 -0.46 -6.96 -5.84
C LYS A 155 0.79 -7.84 -5.91
N ASN A 156 0.71 -9.09 -5.44
CA ASN A 156 1.86 -10.00 -5.37
C ASN A 156 2.24 -10.53 -6.76
N THR A 157 3.55 -10.57 -7.04
CA THR A 157 4.09 -10.89 -8.36
C THR A 157 4.10 -12.39 -8.64
N ASN A 158 4.14 -13.19 -7.58
CA ASN A 158 4.04 -14.66 -7.63
C ASN A 158 2.59 -15.18 -7.51
N ARG A 159 1.60 -14.37 -7.89
CA ARG A 159 0.20 -14.78 -7.88
C ARG A 159 -0.08 -15.85 -8.93
N ILE A 160 -0.70 -16.94 -8.51
CA ILE A 160 -1.22 -17.97 -9.42
C ILE A 160 -2.54 -17.50 -10.01
N TRP A 161 -2.57 -17.36 -11.33
CA TRP A 161 -3.75 -16.99 -12.10
C TRP A 161 -4.44 -18.25 -12.61
N ALA A 162 -5.64 -18.52 -12.10
CA ALA A 162 -6.44 -19.63 -12.63
C ALA A 162 -6.82 -19.38 -14.11
N GLY A 163 -6.89 -20.45 -14.89
CA GLY A 163 -7.53 -20.44 -16.20
C GLY A 163 -9.04 -20.27 -16.09
N THR A 164 -9.75 -20.72 -17.11
CA THR A 164 -11.20 -20.71 -17.17
C THR A 164 -11.73 -21.90 -17.97
N ASN A 165 -13.04 -22.12 -17.95
CA ASN A 165 -13.76 -23.02 -18.85
C ASN A 165 -14.59 -22.23 -19.89
N LYS A 166 -14.34 -20.92 -20.00
CA LYS A 166 -14.98 -19.99 -20.93
C LYS A 166 -13.96 -19.56 -21.99
N SER A 167 -14.44 -18.91 -23.05
CA SER A 167 -13.55 -18.40 -24.10
C SER A 167 -12.53 -17.39 -23.57
N VAL A 168 -11.30 -17.48 -24.08
CA VAL A 168 -10.24 -16.48 -23.85
C VAL A 168 -10.03 -15.69 -25.14
N LEU A 169 -10.26 -14.38 -25.09
CA LEU A 169 -10.06 -13.50 -26.23
C LEU A 169 -8.58 -13.11 -26.32
N TYR A 170 -7.98 -13.39 -27.47
CA TYR A 170 -6.63 -12.94 -27.83
C TYR A 170 -6.70 -11.79 -28.83
N ASN A 171 -6.03 -10.69 -28.52
CA ASN A 171 -5.95 -9.52 -29.38
C ASN A 171 -4.52 -9.36 -29.92
N ALA A 172 -4.32 -9.70 -31.19
CA ALA A 172 -3.02 -9.56 -31.85
C ALA A 172 -2.61 -8.09 -32.10
N ASN A 173 -3.58 -7.16 -32.07
CA ASN A 173 -3.38 -5.73 -32.26
C ASN A 173 -3.31 -4.97 -30.93
N ASP A 174 -2.82 -5.63 -29.87
CA ASP A 174 -2.69 -4.98 -28.57
C ASP A 174 -1.65 -3.85 -28.61
N ILE A 175 -1.86 -2.85 -27.75
CA ILE A 175 -0.90 -1.79 -27.52
C ILE A 175 -0.24 -2.08 -26.18
N PRO A 176 1.08 -2.38 -26.13
CA PRO A 176 1.73 -2.73 -24.89
C PRO A 176 1.83 -1.52 -23.97
N ILE A 177 1.95 -1.79 -22.67
CA ILE A 177 2.28 -0.76 -21.70
C ILE A 177 3.76 -0.41 -21.88
N THR A 178 4.02 0.76 -22.44
CA THR A 178 5.37 1.29 -22.64
C THR A 178 6.03 1.68 -21.33
N PHE A 179 7.36 1.71 -21.29
CA PHE A 179 8.09 2.15 -20.10
C PHE A 179 7.73 3.60 -19.73
N LYS A 180 7.50 4.47 -20.72
CA LYS A 180 7.01 5.84 -20.53
C LYS A 180 5.67 5.87 -19.80
N ASN A 181 4.74 4.98 -20.17
CA ASN A 181 3.44 4.88 -19.51
C ASN A 181 3.57 4.38 -18.07
N ILE A 182 4.44 3.41 -17.82
CA ILE A 182 4.75 2.90 -16.47
C ILE A 182 5.24 4.05 -15.59
N ILE A 183 6.29 4.77 -16.01
CA ILE A 183 6.86 5.88 -15.24
C ILE A 183 5.83 6.98 -14.99
N LYS A 184 5.02 7.34 -15.99
CA LYS A 184 3.95 8.35 -15.84
C LYS A 184 2.93 7.93 -14.78
N LEU A 185 2.50 6.67 -14.79
CA LEU A 185 1.55 6.11 -13.82
C LEU A 185 2.12 6.11 -12.41
N ILE A 186 3.35 5.63 -12.25
CA ILE A 186 4.03 5.55 -10.95
C ILE A 186 4.20 6.94 -10.36
N LYS A 187 4.73 7.91 -11.12
CA LYS A 187 4.89 9.30 -10.65
C LYS A 187 3.56 9.94 -10.24
N ALA A 188 2.49 9.68 -10.99
CA ALA A 188 1.16 10.19 -10.65
C ALA A 188 0.63 9.59 -9.34
N TYR A 189 0.86 8.29 -9.12
CA TYR A 189 0.51 7.60 -7.89
C TYR A 189 1.31 8.14 -6.69
N GLU A 190 2.64 8.22 -6.81
CA GLU A 190 3.51 8.78 -5.76
C GLU A 190 3.14 10.21 -5.40
N ALA A 191 2.86 11.06 -6.40
CA ALA A 191 2.39 12.42 -6.17
C ALA A 191 1.02 12.44 -5.46
N SER A 192 0.13 11.48 -5.74
CA SER A 192 -1.13 11.35 -5.01
C SER A 192 -0.93 10.90 -3.56
N VAL A 193 0.05 10.03 -3.28
CA VAL A 193 0.38 9.60 -1.93
C VAL A 193 0.91 10.79 -1.13
N LYS A 194 1.91 11.50 -1.68
CA LYS A 194 2.47 12.74 -1.08
C LYS A 194 1.40 13.79 -0.82
N ARG A 195 0.46 14.04 -1.75
CA ARG A 195 -0.65 14.99 -1.53
C ARG A 195 -1.58 14.57 -0.40
N LYS A 196 -1.83 13.28 -0.22
CA LYS A 196 -2.66 12.78 0.89
C LYS A 196 -1.96 12.95 2.24
N GLU A 197 -0.65 12.70 2.29
CA GLU A 197 0.18 12.96 3.46
C GLU A 197 0.16 14.45 3.83
N VAL A 198 0.44 15.34 2.87
CA VAL A 198 0.37 16.80 3.07
C VAL A 198 -1.03 17.25 3.48
N LYS A 199 -2.10 16.69 2.89
CA LYS A 199 -3.48 17.04 3.28
C LYS A 199 -3.82 16.55 4.68
N ALA A 200 -3.35 15.37 5.09
CA ALA A 200 -3.52 14.89 6.46
C ALA A 200 -2.79 15.80 7.46
N ILE A 201 -1.58 16.23 7.12
CA ILE A 201 -0.81 17.22 7.89
C ILE A 201 -1.54 18.57 7.93
N ASN A 202 -2.09 19.06 6.82
CA ASN A 202 -2.79 20.35 6.78
C ASN A 202 -4.15 20.35 7.48
N ILE A 203 -4.89 19.23 7.47
CA ILE A 203 -6.12 19.08 8.26
C ILE A 203 -5.77 19.09 9.76
N GLN A 204 -4.65 18.48 10.14
CA GLN A 204 -4.13 18.61 11.50
C GLN A 204 -3.74 20.07 11.80
N LYS A 205 -3.03 20.77 10.90
CA LYS A 205 -2.69 22.20 11.06
C LYS A 205 -3.93 23.08 11.22
N GLN A 206 -4.95 22.98 10.38
CA GLN A 206 -6.17 23.81 10.48
C GLN A 206 -6.97 23.58 11.76
N LYS A 207 -6.91 22.37 12.35
CA LYS A 207 -7.51 22.09 13.66
C LYS A 207 -6.83 22.89 14.78
N TYR A 208 -5.55 23.26 14.62
CA TYR A 208 -4.76 23.96 15.63
C TYR A 208 -4.34 25.39 15.23
N GLU A 209 -4.50 25.82 13.98
CA GLU A 209 -4.30 27.21 13.49
C GLU A 209 -5.32 28.20 14.06
N LYS A 210 -6.42 27.73 14.68
CA LYS A 210 -7.32 28.59 15.47
C LYS A 210 -6.75 29.00 16.84
N LEU A 211 -5.55 28.54 17.19
CA LEU A 211 -4.83 28.99 18.38
C LEU A 211 -3.72 29.95 17.94
N GLU A 212 -4.07 31.21 17.74
CA GLU A 212 -3.08 32.28 17.65
C GLU A 212 -2.29 32.33 18.96
N PHE A 213 -1.03 31.89 18.97
CA PHE A 213 -0.14 32.12 20.09
C PHE A 213 0.36 33.56 20.03
N LYS A 214 -0.51 34.50 20.40
CA LYS A 214 -0.12 35.88 20.72
C LYS A 214 0.34 35.91 22.16
N ASN A 215 1.58 35.52 22.47
CA ASN A 215 2.18 35.92 23.75
C ASN A 215 3.71 35.95 23.69
N ASP A 216 4.25 37.09 24.10
CA ASP A 216 5.66 37.41 24.34
C ASP A 216 6.21 36.67 25.59
N MET A 217 5.81 35.40 25.79
CA MET A 217 6.11 34.58 26.96
C MET A 217 6.88 33.32 26.57
N TYR A 218 7.99 33.05 27.23
CA TYR A 218 8.73 31.80 27.06
C TYR A 218 9.22 31.23 28.39
N ILE A 219 9.37 29.91 28.45
CA ILE A 219 9.94 29.20 29.59
C ILE A 219 11.44 29.42 29.57
N LYS A 220 11.98 29.93 30.68
CA LYS A 220 13.41 30.21 30.82
C LYS A 220 14.22 28.91 30.62
N PRO A 221 15.35 28.95 29.90
CA PRO A 221 16.13 27.76 29.57
C PRO A 221 16.53 26.90 30.79
N GLU A 222 16.85 27.55 31.91
CA GLU A 222 17.24 26.91 33.16
C GLU A 222 16.14 26.09 33.82
N HIS A 223 14.86 26.29 33.46
CA HIS A 223 13.72 25.56 34.00
C HIS A 223 13.12 24.55 33.02
N LYS A 224 13.77 24.35 31.87
CA LYS A 224 13.23 23.52 30.78
C LYS A 224 13.06 22.06 31.19
N GLU A 225 13.99 21.51 31.95
CA GLU A 225 13.92 20.10 32.39
C GLU A 225 12.82 19.88 33.41
N GLU A 226 12.64 20.81 34.35
CA GLU A 226 11.57 20.76 35.36
C GLU A 226 10.20 20.77 34.70
N VAL A 227 10.00 21.60 33.67
CA VAL A 227 8.75 21.63 32.91
C VAL A 227 8.54 20.34 32.11
N ILE A 228 9.59 19.79 31.47
CA ILE A 228 9.50 18.50 30.77
C ILE A 228 9.06 17.40 31.75
N ASN A 229 9.69 17.34 32.93
CA ASN A 229 9.39 16.35 33.95
C ASN A 229 7.97 16.50 34.50
N LEU A 230 7.53 17.74 34.75
CA LEU A 230 6.14 18.03 35.14
C LEU A 230 5.15 17.43 34.12
N LEU A 231 5.38 17.69 32.83
CA LEU A 231 4.49 17.22 31.77
C LEU A 231 4.52 15.70 31.61
N ILE A 232 5.70 15.07 31.66
CA ILE A 232 5.84 13.61 31.60
C ILE A 232 5.14 12.93 32.77
N ASN A 233 5.25 13.50 33.97
CA ASN A 233 4.68 12.89 35.18
C ASN A 233 3.15 12.99 35.24
N ASN A 234 2.57 14.03 34.63
CA ASN A 234 1.14 14.33 34.72
C ASN A 234 0.34 13.96 33.47
N ILE A 235 0.99 13.71 32.33
CA ILE A 235 0.30 13.38 31.07
C ILE A 235 0.65 11.96 30.65
N ASP A 236 -0.36 11.09 30.59
CA ASP A 236 -0.20 9.75 30.03
C ASP A 236 -0.06 9.82 28.51
N LEU A 237 1.12 9.49 28.01
CA LEU A 237 1.43 9.56 26.59
C LEU A 237 0.56 8.62 25.75
N ARG A 238 0.11 7.50 26.32
CA ARG A 238 -0.75 6.52 25.64
C ARG A 238 -2.10 7.14 25.34
N GLU A 239 -2.72 7.73 26.36
CA GLU A 239 -4.00 8.41 26.27
C GLU A 239 -3.90 9.64 25.36
N PHE A 240 -2.83 10.43 25.50
CA PHE A 240 -2.59 11.60 24.66
C PHE A 240 -2.52 11.22 23.17
N ILE A 241 -1.68 10.25 22.80
CA ILE A 241 -1.54 9.83 21.41
C ILE A 241 -2.87 9.27 20.86
N GLN A 242 -3.57 8.44 21.64
CA GLN A 242 -4.87 7.89 21.24
C GLN A 242 -5.94 8.98 21.06
N LYS A 243 -6.01 9.96 21.95
CA LYS A 243 -6.95 11.08 21.88
C LYS A 243 -6.73 11.93 20.64
N HIS A 244 -5.48 12.24 20.30
CA HIS A 244 -5.16 13.18 19.21
C HIS A 244 -5.01 12.53 17.84
N LEU A 245 -4.50 11.30 17.76
CA LEU A 245 -4.20 10.63 16.49
C LEU A 245 -5.06 9.37 16.25
N GLY A 246 -5.78 8.89 17.26
CA GLY A 246 -6.46 7.61 17.19
C GLY A 246 -5.47 6.46 17.01
N GLY A 247 -5.87 5.43 16.27
CA GLY A 247 -5.03 4.28 15.94
C GLY A 247 -5.58 2.97 16.49
N ARG A 248 -5.12 1.86 15.92
CA ARG A 248 -5.44 0.51 16.40
C ARG A 248 -4.23 -0.01 17.15
N PHE A 249 -4.34 -0.07 18.47
CA PHE A 249 -3.28 -0.56 19.33
C PHE A 249 -3.73 -1.82 20.08
N LYS A 250 -2.75 -2.68 20.38
CA LYS A 250 -2.89 -3.84 21.26
C LYS A 250 -2.15 -3.56 22.56
N SER A 251 -2.79 -3.81 23.70
CA SER A 251 -2.15 -3.68 25.01
C SER A 251 -1.24 -4.88 25.29
N VAL A 252 0.01 -4.63 25.66
CA VAL A 252 1.01 -5.63 26.01
C VAL A 252 1.83 -5.11 27.18
N ASN A 253 1.73 -5.75 28.36
CA ASN A 253 2.51 -5.41 29.57
C ASN A 253 2.51 -3.91 29.88
N GLU A 254 1.32 -3.32 30.06
CA GLU A 254 1.11 -1.88 30.32
C GLU A 254 1.50 -0.93 29.17
N LYS A 255 2.04 -1.44 28.07
CA LYS A 255 2.33 -0.66 26.86
C LYS A 255 1.24 -0.86 25.84
N ILE A 256 1.15 0.07 24.89
CA ILE A 256 0.31 -0.11 23.70
C ILE A 256 1.22 -0.20 22.47
N THR A 257 0.94 -1.18 21.61
CA THR A 257 1.73 -1.45 20.40
C THR A 257 0.83 -1.46 19.18
N GLY A 258 1.27 -0.83 18.09
CA GLY A 258 0.48 -0.74 16.86
C GLY A 258 1.26 -0.21 15.66
N VAL A 259 0.51 0.02 14.58
CA VAL A 259 1.00 0.78 13.42
C VAL A 259 1.39 2.19 13.87
N CYS A 260 2.47 2.73 13.32
CA CYS A 260 2.91 4.06 13.70
C CYS A 260 1.94 5.14 13.23
N VAL A 261 1.33 5.84 14.19
CA VAL A 261 0.39 6.94 13.90
C VAL A 261 1.07 8.24 13.45
N PHE A 262 2.40 8.33 13.57
CA PHE A 262 3.16 9.52 13.15
C PHE A 262 3.53 9.51 11.65
N HIS A 263 3.81 8.34 11.07
CA HIS A 263 4.16 8.22 9.64
C HIS A 263 3.29 7.22 8.85
N GLY A 264 2.34 6.54 9.50
CA GLY A 264 1.52 5.49 8.88
C GLY A 264 2.27 4.17 8.69
N GLY A 265 1.82 3.37 7.72
CA GLY A 265 2.39 2.05 7.39
C GLY A 265 1.44 0.89 7.65
N ASP A 266 1.93 -0.34 7.48
CA ASP A 266 1.19 -1.60 7.70
C ASP A 266 1.85 -2.52 8.74
N ASN A 267 3.01 -2.16 9.28
CA ASN A 267 3.66 -2.91 10.35
C ASN A 267 2.97 -2.67 11.70
N GLU A 268 2.20 -3.66 12.18
CA GLU A 268 1.45 -3.62 13.43
C GLU A 268 2.31 -3.54 14.71
N THR A 269 3.64 -3.69 14.61
CA THR A 269 4.56 -3.56 15.75
C THR A 269 5.50 -2.36 15.64
N ALA A 270 5.25 -1.48 14.66
CA ALA A 270 6.16 -0.37 14.35
C ALA A 270 6.28 0.67 15.47
N LEU A 271 5.24 0.86 16.29
CA LEU A 271 5.19 1.86 17.35
C LEU A 271 4.80 1.20 18.67
N VAL A 272 5.66 1.38 19.68
CA VAL A 272 5.42 0.97 21.07
C VAL A 272 5.35 2.24 21.91
N ILE A 273 4.30 2.37 22.72
CA ILE A 273 4.04 3.54 23.56
C ILE A 273 3.87 3.06 25.00
N ASP A 274 4.68 3.63 25.88
CA ASP A 274 4.63 3.53 27.33
C ASP A 274 3.98 4.81 27.90
N LYS A 275 3.80 4.89 29.23
CA LYS A 275 3.23 6.08 29.89
C LYS A 275 4.03 7.35 29.60
N ASP A 276 5.35 7.27 29.59
CA ASP A 276 6.26 8.42 29.52
C ASP A 276 6.97 8.59 28.16
N ARG A 277 7.05 7.52 27.37
CA ARG A 277 7.87 7.44 26.15
C ARG A 277 7.23 6.62 25.04
N TYR A 278 7.59 6.92 23.79
CA TYR A 278 7.32 6.07 22.65
C TYR A 278 8.62 5.70 21.93
N THR A 279 8.58 4.56 21.24
CA THR A 279 9.64 4.12 20.33
C THR A 279 9.01 3.63 19.04
N CYS A 280 9.49 4.16 17.92
CA CYS A 280 9.14 3.71 16.59
C CYS A 280 10.35 3.04 15.91
N PHE A 281 10.20 1.78 15.52
CA PHE A 281 11.28 0.94 15.00
C PHE A 281 11.54 1.08 13.49
N THR A 282 10.82 1.98 12.81
CA THR A 282 10.96 2.17 11.36
C THR A 282 11.58 3.53 11.02
N HIS A 283 10.90 4.63 11.34
CA HIS A 283 11.31 5.97 10.88
C HIS A 283 11.26 7.08 11.93
N CYS A 284 10.39 7.00 12.94
CA CYS A 284 10.13 8.16 13.81
C CYS A 284 11.06 8.30 15.02
N GLY A 285 11.90 7.29 15.31
CA GLY A 285 12.77 7.25 16.48
C GLY A 285 12.00 7.10 17.79
N CYS A 286 12.61 7.56 18.89
CA CYS A 286 12.02 7.56 20.22
C CYS A 286 11.73 9.00 20.71
N GLY A 287 10.87 9.12 21.71
CA GLY A 287 10.58 10.42 22.32
C GLY A 287 9.55 10.36 23.45
N ASN A 288 9.22 11.52 24.01
CA ASN A 288 8.26 11.70 25.12
C ASN A 288 7.08 12.59 24.69
N ILE A 289 6.24 12.99 25.66
CA ILE A 289 5.08 13.87 25.44
C ILE A 289 5.40 15.15 24.68
N ILE A 290 6.52 15.83 24.96
CA ILE A 290 6.92 17.04 24.22
C ILE A 290 7.17 16.72 22.76
N THR A 291 7.94 15.67 22.48
CA THR A 291 8.25 15.32 21.08
C THR A 291 7.01 14.84 20.31
N ALA A 292 6.10 14.14 20.98
CA ALA A 292 4.82 13.73 20.39
C ALA A 292 3.93 14.96 20.13
N ALA A 293 3.79 15.85 21.10
CA ALA A 293 3.01 17.07 21.02
C ALA A 293 3.54 18.03 19.95
N ARG A 294 4.88 18.18 19.81
CA ARG A 294 5.50 18.93 18.70
C ARG A 294 5.03 18.43 17.33
N LYS A 295 4.99 17.11 17.15
CA LYS A 295 4.50 16.48 15.91
C LYS A 295 2.99 16.65 15.73
N ILE A 296 2.22 16.47 16.81
CA ILE A 296 0.75 16.51 16.80
C ILE A 296 0.21 17.92 16.56
N TYR A 297 0.79 18.92 17.24
CA TYR A 297 0.38 20.31 17.11
C TYR A 297 1.12 21.05 15.99
N ASN A 298 2.18 20.45 15.43
CA ASN A 298 3.08 21.08 14.47
C ASN A 298 3.67 22.40 14.99
N ILE A 299 4.24 22.34 16.20
CA ILE A 299 4.88 23.49 16.86
C ILE A 299 6.30 23.08 17.20
N GLU A 300 7.30 23.84 16.73
CA GLU A 300 8.71 23.56 17.03
C GLU A 300 9.16 24.21 18.35
N ASN A 301 8.60 25.39 18.67
CA ASN A 301 8.92 26.12 19.88
C ASN A 301 8.54 25.31 21.13
N PHE A 302 9.51 25.07 22.01
CA PHE A 302 9.30 24.29 23.22
C PHE A 302 8.26 24.94 24.15
N SER A 303 8.36 26.25 24.37
CA SER A 303 7.51 26.96 25.32
C SER A 303 6.06 26.94 24.87
N GLU A 304 5.83 27.16 23.59
CA GLU A 304 4.50 27.12 22.99
C GLU A 304 3.85 25.73 23.15
N VAL A 305 4.58 24.64 22.87
CA VAL A 305 4.09 23.28 23.10
C VAL A 305 3.80 23.03 24.57
N ALA A 306 4.70 23.43 25.46
CA ALA A 306 4.55 23.21 26.89
C ALA A 306 3.34 23.96 27.45
N PHE A 307 3.14 25.23 27.09
CA PHE A 307 1.97 26.00 27.51
C PHE A 307 0.66 25.41 26.99
N LYS A 308 0.65 24.91 25.74
CA LYS A 308 -0.52 24.24 25.18
C LYS A 308 -0.87 22.95 25.90
N LEU A 309 0.14 22.13 26.23
CA LEU A 309 -0.07 20.93 27.04
C LEU A 309 -0.54 21.28 28.45
N MET A 310 0.00 22.34 29.06
CA MET A 310 -0.43 22.78 30.38
C MET A 310 -1.89 23.23 30.37
N ASP A 311 -2.30 24.06 29.40
CA ASP A 311 -3.68 24.50 29.23
C ASP A 311 -4.64 23.32 29.02
N GLU A 312 -4.30 22.40 28.12
CA GLU A 312 -5.15 21.24 27.80
C GLU A 312 -5.33 20.28 28.99
N HIS A 313 -4.36 20.23 29.91
CA HIS A 313 -4.35 19.32 31.05
C HIS A 313 -4.55 20.01 32.40
N GLY A 314 -4.88 21.31 32.42
CA GLY A 314 -5.11 22.07 33.65
C GLY A 314 -3.88 22.14 34.57
N LEU A 315 -2.68 22.19 33.99
CA LEU A 315 -1.41 22.28 34.72
C LEU A 315 -0.91 23.72 34.75
N SER A 316 -0.07 24.04 35.73
CA SER A 316 0.57 25.35 35.87
C SER A 316 2.01 25.21 36.33
N ILE A 317 2.85 26.18 35.98
CA ILE A 317 4.23 26.31 36.45
C ILE A 317 4.40 27.61 37.24
N PRO A 318 5.40 27.71 38.13
CA PRO A 318 5.69 28.94 38.84
C PRO A 318 5.95 30.11 37.88
N ASP A 319 5.46 31.30 38.22
CA ASP A 319 5.73 32.52 37.43
C ASP A 319 7.23 32.81 37.29
N SER A 320 8.04 32.38 38.26
CA SER A 320 9.50 32.47 38.19
C SER A 320 10.11 31.71 37.00
N TYR A 321 9.41 30.71 36.44
CA TYR A 321 9.88 29.91 35.30
C TYR A 321 9.67 30.62 33.97
N ILE A 322 8.86 31.68 33.95
CA ILE A 322 8.42 32.34 32.74
C ILE A 322 9.16 33.68 32.59
N ARG A 323 9.67 33.95 31.39
CA ARG A 323 10.08 35.29 30.99
C ARG A 323 8.99 35.91 30.14
N ARG A 324 8.52 37.09 30.55
CA ARG A 324 7.58 37.92 29.80
C ARG A 324 8.41 39.06 29.19
N ASN A 325 8.42 39.22 27.87
CA ASN A 325 8.98 40.43 27.29
C ASN A 325 7.95 41.54 27.53
N ASN A 326 8.25 42.45 28.46
CA ASN A 326 7.51 43.70 28.56
C ASN A 326 7.79 44.49 27.28
N ARG A 327 6.82 44.57 26.37
CA ARG A 327 6.80 45.62 25.35
C ARG A 327 6.15 46.87 25.93
#